data_AF-A0A7L1TCD2-F1
#
_entry.id   AF-A0A7L1TCD2-F1
#
_cell.length_a   1.000
_cell.length_b   1.000
_cell.length_c   1.000
_cell.angle_alpha   90.00
_cell.angle_beta   90.00
_cell.angle_gamma   90.00
#
_symmetry.space_group_name_H-M   'P 1'
#
loop_
_entity.id
_entity.type
_entity.pdbx_description
1 polymer ?
#
loop_
_entity_poly.entity_id
_entity_poly.type
_entity_poly.pdbx_seq_one_letter_code
_entity_poly.pdbx_strand_id
1 'polypeptide(L)' 'LRCRARGNPPPHLECIKDGEPFPAGVLRPVTRTHAGIYRCWATNSLGTAVRSITVWVQCEWGSQGG' A
#
# COMPACT_ATOMS: atom_id res chain seq x y z
N LEU A 1 2.79 4.25 2.35
CA LEU A 1 2.66 2.81 2.66
C LEU A 1 4.03 2.15 2.61
N ARG A 2 4.39 1.36 3.61
CA ARG A 2 5.62 0.55 3.59
C ARG A 2 5.26 -0.91 3.38
N CYS A 3 5.72 -1.50 2.29
CA CYS A 3 5.58 -2.93 2.02
C CYS A 3 6.98 -3.55 2.05
N ARG A 4 7.12 -4.74 2.66
CA ARG A 4 8.37 -5.48 2.74
C ARG A 4 8.08 -6.93 2.37
N ALA A 5 8.91 -7.50 1.51
CA ALA A 5 8.87 -8.91 1.15
C ALA A 5 10.20 -9.58 1.53
N ARG A 6 10.15 -10.88 1.80
CA ARG A 6 11.32 -11.72 2.04
C ARG A 6 11.28 -12.88 1.06
N GLY A 7 12.43 -13.25 0.52
CA GLY A 7 12.58 -14.37 -0.40
C GLY A 7 14.05 -14.56 -0.73
N ASN A 8 14.41 -15.78 -1.12
CA ASN A 8 15.73 -16.12 -1.65
C ASN A 8 15.55 -16.89 -2.97
N PRO A 9 15.90 -16.31 -4.14
CA PRO A 9 16.51 -15.00 -4.34
C PRO A 9 15.64 -13.82 -3.87
N PRO A 10 16.23 -12.64 -3.56
CA PRO A 10 15.49 -11.45 -3.16
C PRO A 10 14.38 -11.11 -4.17
N PRO A 11 13.13 -10.87 -3.73
CA PRO A 11 12.04 -10.56 -4.64
C PRO A 11 12.05 -9.08 -5.06
N HIS A 12 11.68 -8.84 -6.31
CA HIS A 12 11.30 -7.53 -6.81
C HIS A 12 9.90 -7.16 -6.30
N LEU A 13 9.71 -5.91 -5.86
CA LEU A 13 8.46 -5.43 -5.29
C LEU A 13 7.80 -4.40 -6.21
N GLU A 14 6.57 -4.68 -6.63
CA GLU A 14 5.74 -3.77 -7.41
C GLU A 14 4.43 -3.53 -6.66
N CYS A 15 3.99 -2.27 -6.58
CA CYS A 15 2.74 -1.92 -5.92
C CYS A 15 1.93 -0.97 -6.79
N ILE A 16 0.61 -1.10 -6.71
CA ILE A 16 -0.35 -0.19 -7.32
C ILE A 16 -1.35 0.30 -6.27
N LYS A 17 -1.92 1.47 -6.51
CA LYS A 17 -3.08 2.02 -5.82
C LYS A 17 -4.18 2.25 -6.85
N ASP A 18 -5.31 1.59 -6.69
CA ASP A 18 -6.50 1.77 -7.56
C ASP A 18 -6.19 1.67 -9.07
N GLY A 19 -5.23 0.83 -9.45
CA GLY A 19 -4.79 0.64 -10.84
C GLY A 19 -3.53 1.41 -11.24
N GLU A 20 -3.12 2.42 -10.46
CA GLU A 20 -1.98 3.28 -10.79
C GLU A 20 -0.70 2.85 -10.05
N PRO A 21 0.49 2.94 -10.68
CA PRO A 21 1.76 2.64 -10.02
C PRO A 21 1.94 3.43 -8.72
N PHE A 22 2.22 2.71 -7.63
CA PHE A 22 2.43 3.30 -6.32
C PHE A 22 3.85 2.99 -5.82
N PRO A 23 4.73 4.00 -5.69
CA PRO A 23 6.06 3.82 -5.12
C PRO A 23 5.98 3.54 -3.61
N ALA A 24 6.02 2.25 -3.26
CA ALA A 24 6.04 1.78 -1.89
C ALA A 24 7.37 2.10 -1.18
N GLY A 25 7.31 2.32 0.13
CA GLY A 25 8.51 2.58 0.95
C GLY A 25 8.88 4.06 1.13
N VAL A 26 8.27 4.96 0.38
CA VAL A 26 8.43 6.42 0.58
C VAL A 26 7.40 6.92 1.59
N LEU A 27 7.88 7.60 2.63
CA LEU A 27 7.03 8.29 3.61
C LEU A 27 6.50 9.59 2.99
N ARG A 28 5.19 9.82 3.10
CA ARG A 28 4.52 11.03 2.61
C ARG A 28 3.35 11.39 3.54
N PRO A 29 2.97 12.67 3.63
CA PRO A 29 1.76 13.09 4.34
C PRO A 29 0.52 12.38 3.78
N VAL A 30 -0.35 11.90 4.68
CA VAL A 30 -1.60 11.25 4.30
C VAL A 30 -2.66 12.32 4.07
N THR A 31 -3.41 12.18 2.99
CA THR A 31 -4.55 13.02 2.61
C THR A 31 -5.71 12.11 2.21
N ARG A 32 -6.93 12.65 2.11
CA ARG A 32 -8.12 11.87 1.69
C ARG A 32 -7.91 11.08 0.38
N THR A 33 -7.13 11.61 -0.56
CA THR A 33 -6.85 10.95 -1.85
C THR A 33 -6.01 9.68 -1.71
N HIS A 34 -5.38 9.47 -0.55
CA HIS A 34 -4.64 8.25 -0.24
C HIS A 34 -5.55 7.08 0.19
N ALA A 35 -6.85 7.31 0.44
CA ALA A 35 -7.78 6.21 0.59
C ALA A 35 -7.88 5.42 -0.72
N GLY A 36 -8.09 4.11 -0.62
CA GLY A 36 -8.16 3.22 -1.79
C GLY A 36 -7.63 1.82 -1.52
N ILE A 37 -7.58 1.02 -2.58
CA ILE A 37 -7.10 -0.36 -2.56
C ILE A 37 -5.66 -0.39 -3.08
N TYR A 38 -4.77 -0.95 -2.28
CA TYR A 38 -3.38 -1.12 -2.61
C TYR A 38 -3.09 -2.59 -2.83
N ARG A 39 -2.47 -2.92 -3.97
CA ARG A 39 -2.05 -4.27 -4.29
C ARG A 39 -0.57 -4.29 -4.58
N CYS A 40 0.15 -5.21 -3.95
CA CYS A 40 1.58 -5.38 -4.14
C CYS A 40 1.91 -6.82 -4.54
N TRP A 41 2.86 -6.96 -5.43
CA TRP A 41 3.46 -8.23 -5.86
C TRP A 41 4.93 -8.26 -5.44
N ALA A 42 5.34 -9.39 -4.92
CA ALA A 42 6.73 -9.72 -4.62
C ALA A 42 7.13 -10.93 -5.46
N THR A 43 7.94 -10.70 -6.48
CA THR A 43 8.29 -11.73 -7.48
C THR A 43 9.77 -12.04 -7.42
N ASN A 44 10.13 -13.31 -7.34
CA ASN A 44 11.48 -13.79 -7.60
C ASN A 44 11.44 -14.95 -8.62
N SER A 45 12.60 -15.54 -8.92
CA SER A 45 12.70 -16.66 -9.86
C SER A 45 11.94 -17.92 -9.44
N LEU A 46 11.50 -18.01 -8.18
CA LEU A 46 10.79 -19.16 -7.63
C LEU A 46 9.27 -18.95 -7.58
N GLY A 47 8.79 -17.71 -7.78
CA GLY A 47 7.37 -17.41 -7.84
C GLY A 47 7.01 -16.00 -7.38
N THR A 48 5.72 -15.80 -7.13
CA THR A 48 5.14 -14.50 -6.79
C THR A 48 4.24 -14.60 -5.57
N ALA A 49 4.43 -13.70 -4.60
CA ALA A 49 3.51 -13.49 -3.48
C ALA A 49 2.74 -12.18 -3.69
N VAL A 50 1.46 -12.15 -3.31
CA VAL A 50 0.58 -11.00 -3.53
C VAL A 50 -0.08 -10.56 -2.23
N ARG A 51 -0.14 -9.25 -1.98
CA ARG A 51 -0.88 -8.66 -0.85
C ARG A 51 -1.80 -7.55 -1.33
N SER A 52 -3.06 -7.62 -0.92
CA SER A 52 -4.05 -6.55 -1.13
C SER A 52 -4.47 -5.97 0.22
N ILE A 53 -4.52 -4.65 0.34
CA ILE A 53 -4.99 -3.94 1.54
C ILE A 53 -5.87 -2.77 1.15
N THR A 54 -6.87 -2.47 1.98
CA THR A 54 -7.71 -1.28 1.81
C THR A 54 -7.34 -0.26 2.86
N VAL A 55 -7.07 0.97 2.44
CA VAL A 55 -6.73 2.10 3.31
C VAL A 55 -7.91 3.07 3.34
N TRP A 56 -8.29 3.45 4.55
CA TRP A 56 -9.33 4.45 4.81
C TRP A 56 -8.68 5.66 5.49
N VAL A 57 -9.06 6.87 5.06
CA VAL A 57 -8.62 8.11 5.71
C VAL A 57 -9.81 8.67 6.45
N GLN A 58 -9.79 8.55 7.77
CA GLN A 58 -10.75 9.22 8.63
C GLN A 58 -10.44 10.72 8.62
N CYS A 59 -11.49 11.52 8.59
CA CYS A 59 -11.36 12.94 8.91
C CYS A 59 -11.64 13.07 10.38
N GLU A 60 -11.06 14.07 11.02
CA GLU A 60 -11.42 14.40 12.38
C GLU A 60 -12.95 14.49 12.42
N TRP A 61 -13.56 13.61 13.22
CA TRP A 61 -14.95 13.70 13.56
C TRP A 61 -15.14 15.12 14.07
N GLY A 62 -15.88 15.94 13.33
CA GLY A 62 -16.29 17.24 13.84
C GLY A 62 -16.94 16.98 15.20
N SER A 63 -16.35 17.56 16.24
CA SER A 63 -16.98 17.70 17.54
C SER A 63 -18.34 18.36 17.37
N GLN A 64 -19.42 17.57 17.35
CA GLN A 64 -20.77 18.05 17.61
C GLN A 64 -21.50 17.05 18.50
N GLY A 65 -21.93 17.54 19.66
CA GLY A 65 -22.72 16.79 20.63
C GLY A 65 -22.48 17.24 22.07
N GLY A 66 -22.62 18.55 22.34
CA GLY A 66 -22.69 19.14 23.68
C GLY A 66 -23.72 20.25 23.65
#